data_AF-A0A1V5XYW7-F1
#
_entry.id   AF-A0A1V5XYW7-F1
#
_cell.length_a   1.000
_cell.length_b   1.000
_cell.length_c   1.000
_cell.angle_alpha   90.00
_cell.angle_beta   90.00
_cell.angle_gamma   90.00
#
_symmetry.space_group_name_H-M   'P 1'
#
loop_
_entity.id
_entity.type
_entity.pdbx_description
1 polymer ?
#
loop_
_entity_poly.entity_id
_entity_poly.type
_entity_poly.pdbx_seq_one_letter_code
_entity_poly.pdbx_strand_id
1 'polypeptide(L)'
;MAKQDVVADNLQKAFVCPKCRCKDAQVRRLFVNSAGFLNFMPVIFYSVTCTLCGYTEFYDELAYKKQTEQAAEKIRAVQEI
;
A
#
# COMPACT_ATOMS: atom_id res chain seq x y z
N MET A 1 22.22 -0.29 -5.13
CA MET A 1 21.27 -1.39 -4.82
C MET A 1 19.99 -0.72 -4.33
N ALA A 2 18.91 -0.79 -5.12
CA ALA A 2 17.65 -0.12 -4.76
C ALA A 2 17.04 -0.79 -3.52
N LYS A 3 16.71 0.02 -2.52
CA LYS A 3 16.05 -0.44 -1.28
C LYS A 3 14.70 -1.02 -1.67
N GLN A 4 14.52 -2.33 -1.47
CA GLN A 4 13.26 -3.03 -1.72
C GLN A 4 12.14 -2.36 -0.91
N ASP A 5 11.06 -1.97 -1.59
CA ASP A 5 9.89 -1.37 -0.95
C ASP A 5 8.94 -2.49 -0.49
N VAL A 6 9.11 -2.91 0.76
CA VAL A 6 8.34 -3.99 1.38
C VAL A 6 6.83 -3.75 1.32
N VAL A 7 6.39 -2.48 1.37
CA VAL A 7 4.97 -2.15 1.27
C VAL A 7 4.45 -2.41 -0.13
N ALA A 8 5.19 -2.01 -1.15
CA ALA A 8 4.83 -2.28 -2.54
C ALA A 8 4.74 -3.79 -2.82
N ASP A 9 5.71 -4.57 -2.32
CA ASP A 9 5.74 -6.02 -2.47
C ASP A 9 4.53 -6.70 -1.80
N ASN A 10 4.15 -6.24 -0.61
CA ASN A 10 2.99 -6.77 0.12
C ASN A 10 1.67 -6.45 -0.59
N LEU A 11 1.53 -5.21 -1.08
CA LEU A 11 0.36 -4.78 -1.85
C LEU A 11 0.23 -5.59 -3.14
N GLN A 12 1.34 -5.80 -3.87
CA GLN A 12 1.32 -6.59 -5.10
C GLN A 12 0.91 -8.05 -4.85
N LYS A 13 1.40 -8.67 -3.78
CA LYS A 13 1.06 -10.06 -3.43
C LYS A 13 -0.39 -10.24 -2.96
N ALA A 14 -0.94 -9.23 -2.26
CA ALA A 14 -2.30 -9.28 -1.74
C ALA A 14 -3.37 -8.85 -2.75
N PHE A 15 -2.96 -8.25 -3.87
CA PHE A 15 -3.88 -7.66 -4.83
C PHE A 15 -4.78 -8.69 -5.52
N VAL A 16 -6.09 -8.40 -5.53
CA VAL A 16 -7.07 -9.06 -6.38
C VAL A 16 -8.02 -8.00 -6.90
N CYS A 17 -8.03 -7.78 -8.22
CA CYS A 17 -8.84 -6.74 -8.81
C CYS A 17 -10.33 -6.95 -8.52
N PRO A 18 -11.04 -6.00 -7.90
CA PRO A 18 -12.47 -6.15 -7.58
C PRO A 18 -13.36 -6.15 -8.83
N LYS A 19 -12.85 -5.62 -9.97
CA LYS A 19 -13.59 -5.52 -11.23
C LYS A 19 -13.47 -6.77 -12.10
N CYS A 20 -12.26 -7.31 -12.28
CA CYS A 20 -11.99 -8.40 -13.22
C CYS A 20 -11.33 -9.64 -12.59
N ARG A 21 -11.05 -9.62 -11.28
CA ARG A 21 -10.38 -10.68 -10.51
C ARG A 21 -8.96 -11.02 -10.95
N CYS A 22 -8.37 -10.24 -11.87
CA CYS A 22 -6.95 -10.33 -12.18
C CYS A 22 -6.12 -10.09 -10.90
N LYS A 23 -5.08 -10.90 -10.71
CA LYS A 23 -4.17 -10.84 -9.54
C LYS A 23 -2.89 -10.07 -9.82
N ASP A 24 -2.68 -9.65 -11.07
CA ASP A 24 -1.52 -8.89 -11.47
C ASP A 24 -1.81 -7.39 -11.45
N ALA A 25 -0.86 -6.64 -10.90
CA ALA A 25 -0.96 -5.20 -10.73
C ALA A 25 0.40 -4.52 -10.79
N GLN A 26 0.39 -3.29 -11.31
CA GLN A 26 1.49 -2.36 -11.21
C GLN A 26 1.31 -1.52 -9.94
N VAL A 27 2.29 -1.59 -9.03
CA VAL A 27 2.32 -0.77 -7.82
C VAL A 27 3.28 0.40 -8.00
N ARG A 28 2.86 1.62 -7.66
CA ARG A 28 3.72 2.82 -7.67
C ARG A 28 3.55 3.60 -6.37
N ARG A 29 4.66 4.12 -5.85
CA ARG A 29 4.68 5.05 -4.72
C ARG A 29 4.56 6.47 -5.23
N LEU A 30 3.60 7.21 -4.71
CA LEU A 30 3.24 8.57 -5.09
C LEU A 30 3.50 9.52 -3.93
N PHE A 31 4.18 10.62 -4.22
CA PHE A 31 4.38 11.72 -3.28
C PHE A 31 3.39 12.82 -3.63
N VAL A 32 2.44 13.07 -2.73
CA VAL A 32 1.47 14.15 -2.88
C VAL A 32 1.94 15.30 -2.00
N ASN A 33 2.46 16.33 -2.66
CA ASN A 33 2.72 17.62 -2.03
C ASN A 33 1.50 18.52 -2.33
N SER A 34 0.83 19.03 -1.30
CA SER A 34 -0.13 20.12 -1.50
C SER A 34 0.60 21.33 -2.10
N ALA A 35 -0.04 22.13 -2.96
CA ALA A 35 0.53 23.41 -3.37
C ALA A 35 0.16 24.47 -2.32
N GLY A 36 1.11 24.93 -1.52
CA GLY A 36 0.85 25.94 -0.47
C GLY A 36 2.05 26.21 0.43
N PHE A 37 2.13 27.43 0.98
CA PHE A 37 3.25 27.93 1.80
C PHE A 37 3.42 27.23 3.18
N LEU A 38 2.58 26.22 3.49
CA LEU A 38 2.49 25.53 4.79
C LEU A 38 2.77 24.02 4.70
N ASN A 39 3.58 23.57 3.73
CA ASN A 39 3.87 22.15 3.54
C ASN A 39 5.03 21.65 4.41
N PHE A 40 4.73 21.19 5.63
CA PHE A 40 5.75 20.54 6.46
C PHE A 40 5.76 19.00 6.38
N MET A 41 4.76 18.36 5.76
CA MET A 41 4.74 16.89 5.67
C MET A 41 4.23 16.39 4.29
N PRO A 42 5.07 15.72 3.48
CA PRO A 42 4.61 15.08 2.25
C PRO A 42 3.71 13.89 2.61
N VAL A 43 2.53 13.80 1.96
CA VAL A 43 1.65 12.64 2.11
C VAL A 43 2.03 11.61 1.05
N ILE A 44 2.21 10.36 1.47
CA ILE A 44 2.71 9.29 0.60
C ILE A 44 1.61 8.26 0.41
N PHE A 45 1.29 8.00 -0.86
CA PHE A 45 0.32 6.99 -1.27
C PHE A 45 0.98 5.90 -2.11
N TYR A 46 0.37 4.72 -2.13
CA TYR A 46 0.64 3.68 -3.11
C TYR A 46 -0.55 3.56 -4.05
N SER A 47 -0.32 3.70 -5.36
CA SER A 47 -1.31 3.35 -6.37
C SER A 47 -1.10 1.91 -6.81
N VAL A 48 -2.16 1.11 -6.79
CA VAL A 48 -2.16 -0.27 -7.28
C VAL A 48 -3.11 -0.34 -8.48
N THR A 49 -2.56 -0.55 -9.67
CA THR A 49 -3.31 -0.55 -10.93
C THR A 49 -3.33 -1.93 -11.54
N CYS A 50 -4.52 -2.48 -11.77
CA CYS A 50 -4.72 -3.75 -12.46
C CYS A 50 -4.15 -3.72 -13.87
N THR A 51 -3.31 -4.70 -14.22
CA THR A 51 -2.68 -4.79 -15.55
C THR A 51 -3.64 -5.25 -16.65
N LEU A 52 -4.81 -5.80 -16.28
CA LEU A 52 -5.82 -6.26 -17.24
C LEU A 52 -6.88 -5.19 -17.58
N CYS A 53 -7.51 -4.59 -16.57
CA CYS A 53 -8.69 -3.74 -16.78
C CYS A 53 -8.49 -2.25 -16.43
N GLY A 54 -7.31 -1.88 -15.91
CA GLY A 54 -6.97 -0.51 -15.54
C GLY A 54 -7.62 0.02 -14.25
N TYR A 55 -8.39 -0.81 -13.53
CA TYR A 55 -8.89 -0.44 -12.20
C TYR A 55 -7.71 -0.07 -11.29
N THR A 56 -7.81 1.07 -10.61
CA THR A 56 -6.75 1.60 -9.75
C THR A 56 -7.32 1.92 -8.36
N GLU A 57 -6.62 1.46 -7.33
CA GLU A 57 -6.90 1.79 -5.93
C GLU A 57 -5.67 2.45 -5.28
N PHE A 58 -5.92 3.22 -4.21
CA PHE A 58 -4.89 3.99 -3.51
C PHE A 58 -4.84 3.60 -2.04
N TYR A 59 -3.62 3.47 -1.51
CA TYR A 59 -3.35 3.18 -0.11
C TYR A 59 -2.50 4.28 0.51
N ASP A 60 -2.93 4.84 1.63
CA ASP A 60 -2.10 5.74 2.45
C ASP A 60 -1.00 4.94 3.14
N GLU A 61 0.26 5.35 3.01
CA GLU A 61 1.41 4.61 3.55
C GLU A 61 1.35 4.49 5.09
N LEU A 62 0.97 5.56 5.79
CA LEU A 62 0.96 5.60 7.25
C LEU A 62 -0.19 4.75 7.81
N ALA A 63 -1.37 4.85 7.21
CA ALA A 63 -2.50 4.03 7.59
C ALA A 63 -2.22 2.54 7.34
N TYR A 64 -1.61 2.20 6.20
CA TYR A 64 -1.28 0.82 5.86
C TYR A 64 -0.26 0.22 6.85
N LYS A 65 0.84 0.93 7.15
CA LYS A 65 1.85 0.45 8.11
C LYS A 65 1.27 0.18 9.50
N LYS A 66 0.45 1.11 10.02
CA LYS A 66 -0.22 0.95 11.33
C LYS A 66 -1.09 -0.30 11.36
N GLN A 67 -1.85 -0.58 10.30
CA GLN A 67 -2.68 -1.78 10.21
C GLN A 67 -1.84 -3.05 10.22
N THR A 68 -0.72 -3.08 9.49
CA THR A 68 0.17 -4.25 9.43
C THR A 68 0.83 -4.54 10.78
N GLU A 69 1.25 -3.51 11.50
CA GLU A 69 1.81 -3.62 12.86
C GLU A 69 0.78 -4.17 13.85
N GLN A 70 -0.44 -3.61 13.85
CA GLN A 70 -1.53 -4.08 14.70
C GLN A 70 -1.95 -5.51 14.38
N ALA A 71 -1.97 -5.89 13.09
CA ALA A 71 -2.27 -7.26 12.68
C ALA A 71 -1.18 -8.23 13.17
N ALA A 72 0.10 -7.85 13.06
CA ALA A 72 1.21 -8.66 13.56
C ALA A 72 1.18 -8.83 15.08
N GLU A 73 0.84 -7.78 15.83
CA GLU A 73 0.66 -7.83 17.28
C GLU A 73 -0.47 -8.79 17.68
N LYS A 74 -1.64 -8.70 17.02
CA LYS A 74 -2.76 -9.61 17.28
C LYS A 74 -2.41 -11.07 16.99
N ILE A 75 -1.69 -11.34 15.90
CA ILE A 75 -1.26 -12.71 15.57
C ILE A 75 -0.34 -13.27 16.66
N ARG A 76 0.62 -12.47 17.16
CA ARG A 76 1.52 -12.87 18.25
C ARG A 76 0.74 -13.18 19.53
N ALA A 77 -0.22 -12.33 19.90
CA ALA A 77 -1.04 -12.53 21.09
C ALA A 77 -1.91 -13.81 21.04
N VAL A 78 -2.29 -14.26 19.83
CA VAL A 78 -3.04 -15.52 19.65
C VAL A 78 -2.11 -16.75 19.71
N GLN A 79 -0.83 -16.61 19.39
CA GLN A 79 0.15 -17.70 19.37
C GLN A 79 0.71 -18.06 20.76
N GLU A 80 0.48 -17.21 21.76
CA GLU A 80 0.90 -17.42 23.16
C GLU A 80 -0.22 -18.03 24.04
N ILE A 81 -1.33 -18.45 23.42
CA ILE A 81 -2.45 -19.20 24.03
C ILE A 81 -2.42 -20.64 23.51
#